data_AF-A0A6L9KYM4-F1
#
_entry.id   AF-A0A6L9KYM4-F1
#
_cell.length_a   1.000
_cell.length_b   1.000
_cell.length_c   1.000
_cell.angle_alpha   90.00
_cell.angle_beta   90.00
_cell.angle_gamma   90.00
#
_symmetry.space_group_name_H-M   'P 1'
#
loop_
_entity.id
_entity.type
_entity.pdbx_description
1 polymer ?
#
loop_
_entity_poly.entity_id
_entity_poly.type
_entity_poly.pdbx_seq_one_letter_code
_entity_poly.pdbx_strand_id
1 'polypeptide(L)'
;MKTGKVALLDRLFPAGHTVTEAGQVLCGRGETAAGRVHVIGTTEHAAIDTRIALALSEAVLQAIDADRDAPRPIIFIADTQGQALSRREELLGLNGYFAHLARCVNLARQTGHR
;
A
#
# COMPACT_ATOMS: atom_id res chain seq x y z
N MET A 1 -0.02 19.79 16.73
CA MET A 1 -1.27 19.00 16.59
C MET A 1 -0.99 17.91 15.56
N LYS A 2 -0.87 16.64 15.96
CA LYS A 2 -0.63 15.54 14.99
C LYS A 2 -1.90 15.37 14.16
N THR A 3 -1.79 15.40 12.83
CA THR A 3 -2.89 15.08 11.91
C THR A 3 -3.47 13.71 12.27
N GLY A 4 -4.79 13.51 12.19
CA GLY A 4 -5.45 12.27 12.65
C GLY A 4 -4.85 10.97 12.09
N LYS A 5 -4.25 11.06 10.90
CA LYS A 5 -3.51 9.99 10.24
C LYS A 5 -2.22 9.55 10.97
N VAL A 6 -1.39 10.51 11.40
CA VAL A 6 -0.16 10.22 12.17
C VAL A 6 -0.54 9.59 13.51
N ALA A 7 -1.63 10.06 14.12
CA ALA A 7 -2.15 9.46 15.36
C ALA A 7 -2.67 8.02 15.17
N LEU A 8 -3.20 7.66 13.99
CA LEU A 8 -3.58 6.27 13.69
C LEU A 8 -2.35 5.37 13.54
N LEU A 9 -1.35 5.78 12.77
CA LEU A 9 -0.13 4.99 12.55
C LEU A 9 0.66 4.79 13.84
N ASP A 10 0.78 5.83 14.68
CA ASP A 10 1.37 5.74 16.02
C ASP A 10 0.63 4.71 16.90
N ARG A 11 -0.70 4.61 16.78
CA ARG A 11 -1.52 3.66 17.54
C ARG A 11 -1.42 2.23 17.00
N LEU A 12 -1.32 2.07 15.68
CA LEU A 12 -1.16 0.77 15.03
C LEU A 12 0.25 0.20 15.26
N PHE A 13 1.26 1.08 15.31
CA PHE A 13 2.68 0.71 15.46
C PHE A 13 3.30 1.47 16.65
N PRO A 14 2.91 1.16 17.90
CA PRO A 14 3.39 1.86 19.09
C PRO A 14 4.91 1.71 19.32
N ALA A 15 5.53 0.67 18.73
CA ALA A 15 6.97 0.48 18.72
C ALA A 15 7.70 1.31 17.66
N GLY A 16 6.97 2.08 16.83
CA GLY A 16 7.50 2.97 15.81
C GLY A 16 7.16 2.53 14.39
N HIS A 17 7.18 3.50 13.47
CA HIS A 17 6.98 3.28 12.04
C HIS A 17 7.79 4.29 11.21
N THR A 18 8.13 3.91 9.98
CA THR A 18 8.74 4.79 8.97
C THR A 18 7.82 5.03 7.78
N VAL A 19 6.51 4.83 7.98
CA VAL A 19 5.49 5.06 6.95
C VAL A 19 5.49 6.53 6.54
N THR A 20 5.69 6.75 5.25
CA THR A 20 5.64 8.05 4.58
C THR A 20 4.44 8.15 3.67
N GLU A 21 4.09 9.39 3.34
CA GLU A 21 3.00 9.74 2.45
C GLU A 21 3.54 10.43 1.19
N ALA A 22 3.08 9.99 0.03
CA ALA A 22 3.34 10.63 -1.25
C ALA A 22 2.00 10.84 -1.98
N GLY A 23 1.43 12.04 -1.84
CA GLY A 23 0.04 12.28 -2.24
C GLY A 23 -0.89 11.38 -1.42
N GLN A 24 -1.79 10.66 -2.09
CA GLN A 24 -2.76 9.79 -1.40
C GLN A 24 -2.24 8.36 -1.15
N VAL A 25 -0.95 8.10 -1.39
CA VAL A 25 -0.32 6.78 -1.21
C VAL A 25 0.49 6.74 0.07
N LEU A 26 0.33 5.65 0.81
CA LEU A 26 1.11 5.29 1.99
C LEU A 26 2.09 4.16 1.67
N CYS A 27 3.34 4.34 2.07
CA CYS A 27 4.36 3.30 1.96
C CYS A 27 5.38 3.42 3.10
N GLY A 28 5.83 2.29 3.64
CA GLY A 28 6.95 2.21 4.57
C GLY A 28 6.88 0.96 5.42
N ARG A 29 7.36 1.06 6.65
CA ARG A 29 7.45 -0.10 7.57
C ARG A 29 6.87 0.25 8.94
N GLY A 30 6.32 -0.75 9.60
CA GLY A 30 5.82 -0.67 10.97
C GLY A 30 6.45 -1.74 11.84
N GLU A 31 6.69 -1.42 13.11
CA GLU A 31 7.16 -2.39 14.10
C GLU A 31 5.97 -2.96 14.89
N THR A 32 5.83 -4.29 14.91
CA THR A 32 4.80 -5.00 15.66
C THR A 32 5.43 -5.96 16.68
N ALA A 33 4.64 -6.48 17.61
CA ALA A 33 5.10 -7.52 18.54
C ALA A 33 5.55 -8.82 17.83
N ALA A 34 5.03 -9.09 16.62
CA ALA A 34 5.42 -10.24 15.80
C ALA A 34 6.62 -9.93 14.87
N GLY A 35 7.15 -8.70 14.93
CA GLY A 35 8.25 -8.24 14.09
C GLY A 35 7.85 -7.13 13.12
N ARG A 36 8.81 -6.75 12.28
CA ARG A 36 8.65 -5.69 11.28
C ARG A 36 7.74 -6.14 10.14
N VAL A 37 6.88 -5.24 9.69
CA VAL A 37 5.98 -5.43 8.55
C VAL A 37 6.16 -4.31 7.53
N HIS A 38 5.84 -4.58 6.27
CA HIS A 38 5.61 -3.52 5.29
C HIS A 38 4.21 -2.95 5.49
N VAL A 39 4.06 -1.65 5.25
CA VAL A 39 2.78 -0.95 5.31
C VAL A 39 2.59 -0.23 3.99
N ILE A 40 1.56 -0.61 3.26
CA ILE A 40 1.23 -0.07 1.94
C ILE A 40 -0.25 0.34 1.96
N GLY A 41 -0.64 1.41 1.31
CA GLY A 41 -2.07 1.76 1.33
C GLY A 41 -2.40 3.11 0.74
N THR A 42 -3.62 3.54 1.02
CA THR A 42 -4.14 4.84 0.60
C THR A 42 -4.57 5.68 1.80
N THR A 43 -4.84 6.96 1.56
CA THR A 43 -5.35 7.90 2.55
C THR A 43 -6.25 8.96 1.90
N GLU A 44 -6.92 9.77 2.71
CA GLU A 44 -7.71 10.91 2.26
C GLU A 44 -8.86 10.48 1.34
N HIS A 45 -9.50 9.35 1.68
CA HIS A 45 -10.61 8.81 0.93
C HIS A 45 -10.30 8.66 -0.58
N ALA A 46 -9.09 8.19 -0.90
CA ALA A 46 -8.57 8.19 -2.26
C ALA A 46 -9.51 7.55 -3.29
N ALA A 47 -9.77 8.25 -4.39
CA ALA A 47 -10.28 7.62 -5.61
C ALA A 47 -9.09 7.03 -6.36
N ILE A 48 -8.97 5.70 -6.40
CA ILE A 48 -7.81 5.05 -6.98
C ILE A 48 -7.82 5.23 -8.49
N ASP A 49 -6.89 6.03 -8.98
CA ASP A 49 -6.61 6.25 -10.40
C ASP A 49 -5.43 5.37 -10.87
N THR A 50 -5.06 5.49 -12.14
CA THR A 50 -3.95 4.73 -12.72
C THR A 50 -2.61 4.99 -12.03
N ARG A 51 -2.37 6.21 -11.53
CA ARG A 51 -1.13 6.57 -10.84
C ARG A 51 -1.06 5.93 -9.46
N ILE A 52 -2.14 5.99 -8.69
CA ILE A 52 -2.24 5.36 -7.37
C ILE A 52 -2.11 3.85 -7.51
N ALA A 53 -2.82 3.23 -8.45
CA ALA A 53 -2.73 1.78 -8.69
C ALA A 53 -1.30 1.35 -9.05
N LEU A 54 -0.59 2.13 -9.87
CA LEU A 54 0.80 1.84 -10.23
C LEU A 54 1.75 2.03 -9.04
N ALA A 55 1.60 3.10 -8.26
CA ALA A 55 2.41 3.36 -7.08
C ALA A 55 2.24 2.26 -6.00
N LEU A 56 1.01 1.77 -5.79
CA LEU A 56 0.75 0.62 -4.92
C LEU A 56 1.40 -0.65 -5.46
N SER A 57 1.35 -0.87 -6.78
CA SER A 57 1.98 -2.04 -7.42
C SER A 57 3.49 -2.01 -7.25
N GLU A 58 4.11 -0.85 -7.44
CA GLU A 58 5.53 -0.63 -7.21
C GLU A 58 5.91 -0.90 -5.75
N ALA A 59 5.16 -0.36 -4.79
CA ALA A 59 5.42 -0.58 -3.37
C ALA A 59 5.39 -2.07 -2.99
N VAL A 60 4.45 -2.84 -3.57
CA VAL A 60 4.37 -4.30 -3.35
C VAL A 60 5.59 -5.00 -3.95
N LEU A 61 5.99 -4.65 -5.17
CA LEU A 61 7.16 -5.25 -5.81
C LEU A 61 8.46 -4.91 -5.06
N GLN A 62 8.59 -3.67 -4.55
CA GLN A 62 9.71 -3.27 -3.71
C GLN A 62 9.75 -4.06 -2.39
N ALA A 63 8.59 -4.34 -1.78
CA ALA A 63 8.51 -5.17 -0.59
C ALA A 63 8.97 -6.61 -0.86
N ILE A 64 8.56 -7.19 -2.00
CA ILE A 64 9.00 -8.51 -2.45
C ILE A 64 10.51 -8.55 -2.68
N ASP A 65 11.06 -7.55 -3.37
CA ASP A 65 12.48 -7.52 -3.67
C ASP A 65 13.34 -7.34 -2.42
N ALA A 66 12.92 -6.45 -1.50
CA ALA A 66 13.64 -6.16 -0.27
C ALA A 66 13.73 -7.35 0.71
N ASP A 67 12.76 -8.26 0.68
CA ASP A 67 12.65 -9.39 1.61
C ASP A 67 12.68 -10.74 0.88
N ARG A 68 13.36 -10.82 -0.27
CA ARG A 68 13.46 -12.00 -1.13
C ARG A 68 13.78 -13.30 -0.39
N ASP A 69 14.70 -13.24 0.58
CA ASP A 69 15.17 -14.42 1.33
C ASP A 69 14.38 -14.66 2.64
N ALA A 70 13.66 -13.65 3.12
CA ALA A 70 12.93 -13.71 4.39
C ALA A 70 11.64 -12.85 4.33
N PRO A 71 10.60 -13.34 3.63
CA PRO A 71 9.38 -12.57 3.34
C PRO A 71 8.69 -12.08 4.62
N ARG A 72 8.47 -10.76 4.73
CA ARG A 72 7.74 -10.15 5.85
C ARG A 72 6.28 -9.86 5.48
N PRO A 73 5.35 -9.86 6.45
CA PRO A 73 3.95 -9.52 6.19
C PRO A 73 3.79 -8.13 5.57
N ILE A 74 2.76 -7.98 4.72
CA ILE A 74 2.38 -6.69 4.12
C ILE A 74 1.01 -6.31 4.67
N ILE A 75 0.96 -5.23 5.45
CA ILE A 75 -0.29 -4.67 5.95
C ILE A 75 -0.79 -3.62 4.96
N PHE A 76 -1.99 -3.86 4.42
CA PHE A 76 -2.69 -2.87 3.60
C PHE A 76 -3.56 -1.94 4.46
N ILE A 77 -3.31 -0.64 4.38
CA ILE A 77 -4.20 0.40 4.94
C ILE A 77 -5.14 0.88 3.83
N ALA A 78 -6.42 0.57 3.95
CA ALA A 78 -7.44 0.97 2.99
C ALA A 78 -8.24 2.17 3.51
N ASP A 79 -7.92 3.34 2.99
CA ASP A 79 -8.75 4.56 3.11
C ASP A 79 -8.98 5.08 1.69
N THR A 80 -9.98 4.47 1.05
CA THR A 80 -10.32 4.67 -0.37
C THR A 80 -11.84 4.74 -0.52
N GLN A 81 -12.29 5.53 -1.50
CA GLN A 81 -13.69 5.59 -1.94
C GLN A 81 -13.99 4.67 -3.13
N GLY A 82 -13.05 3.77 -3.45
CA GLY A 82 -13.08 2.92 -4.63
C GLY A 82 -12.28 3.53 -5.79
N GLN A 83 -12.64 3.15 -7.01
CA GLN A 83 -11.94 3.57 -8.21
C GLN A 83 -12.32 4.99 -8.65
N ALA A 84 -11.40 5.66 -9.33
CA ALA A 84 -11.69 6.93 -10.00
C ALA A 84 -12.68 6.73 -11.16
N LEU A 85 -13.91 7.21 -10.99
CA LEU A 85 -14.95 7.16 -12.01
C LEU A 85 -14.81 8.33 -12.98
N SER A 86 -13.86 8.23 -13.91
CA SER A 86 -13.68 9.23 -14.98
C SER A 86 -13.43 8.59 -16.34
N ARG A 87 -13.91 9.26 -17.40
CA ARG A 87 -13.66 8.84 -18.79
C ARG A 87 -12.17 8.71 -19.09
N ARG A 88 -11.35 9.59 -18.50
CA ARG A 88 -9.90 9.56 -18.68
C ARG A 88 -9.31 8.25 -18.17
N GLU A 89 -9.64 7.85 -16.95
CA GLU A 89 -9.09 6.65 -16.33
C GLU A 89 -9.60 5.36 -17.02
N GLU A 90 -10.85 5.36 -17.48
CA GLU A 90 -11.36 4.27 -18.32
C GLU A 90 -10.60 4.15 -19.64
N LEU A 91 -10.33 5.28 -20.34
CA LEU A 91 -9.55 5.28 -21.59
C LEU A 91 -8.10 4.86 -21.39
N LEU A 92 -7.51 5.16 -20.23
CA LEU A 92 -6.19 4.67 -19.83
C LEU A 92 -6.21 3.20 -19.39
N GLY A 93 -7.39 2.58 -19.30
CA GLY A 93 -7.55 1.19 -18.93
C GLY A 93 -7.29 0.93 -17.45
N LEU A 94 -7.86 1.74 -16.55
CA LEU A 94 -7.72 1.60 -15.09
C LEU A 94 -7.91 0.16 -14.58
N ASN A 95 -8.87 -0.58 -15.17
CA ASN A 95 -9.07 -2.01 -14.87
C ASN A 95 -7.81 -2.87 -15.09
N GLY A 96 -6.99 -2.56 -16.10
CA GLY A 96 -5.71 -3.22 -16.35
C GLY A 96 -4.66 -2.90 -15.28
N TYR A 97 -4.67 -1.68 -14.73
CA TYR A 97 -3.80 -1.31 -13.60
C TYR A 97 -4.21 -2.01 -12.32
N PHE A 98 -5.52 -2.14 -12.04
CA PHE A 98 -6.01 -2.97 -10.94
C PHE A 98 -5.64 -4.44 -11.12
N ALA A 99 -5.78 -4.98 -12.33
CA ALA A 99 -5.35 -6.35 -12.62
C ALA A 99 -3.83 -6.53 -12.41
N HIS A 100 -3.02 -5.51 -12.72
CA HIS A 100 -1.60 -5.53 -12.41
C HIS A 100 -1.33 -5.51 -10.90
N LEU A 101 -1.95 -4.59 -10.15
CA LEU A 101 -1.85 -4.54 -8.69
C LEU A 101 -2.25 -5.88 -8.04
N ALA A 102 -3.37 -6.46 -8.46
CA ALA A 102 -3.82 -7.76 -7.98
C ALA A 102 -2.80 -8.86 -8.27
N ARG A 103 -2.14 -8.85 -9.45
CA ARG A 103 -1.05 -9.78 -9.77
C ARG A 103 0.17 -9.57 -8.88
N CYS A 104 0.56 -8.33 -8.58
CA CYS A 104 1.65 -8.03 -7.65
C CYS A 104 1.35 -8.53 -6.24
N VAL A 105 0.13 -8.31 -5.73
CA VAL A 105 -0.32 -8.82 -4.43
C VAL A 105 -0.34 -10.35 -4.42
N ASN A 106 -0.84 -10.97 -5.49
CA ASN A 106 -0.83 -12.42 -5.61
C ASN A 106 0.61 -12.97 -5.67
N LEU A 107 1.54 -12.31 -6.37
CA LEU A 107 2.95 -12.66 -6.38
C LEU A 107 3.53 -12.57 -4.96
N ALA A 108 3.27 -11.50 -4.21
CA ALA A 108 3.74 -11.36 -2.83
C ALA A 108 3.27 -12.54 -1.96
N ARG A 109 2.01 -12.94 -2.10
CA ARG A 109 1.45 -14.10 -1.40
C ARG A 109 2.15 -15.40 -1.79
N GLN A 110 2.41 -15.60 -3.09
CA GLN A 110 3.10 -16.78 -3.59
C GLN A 110 4.57 -16.83 -3.16
N THR A 111 5.21 -15.69 -2.96
CA THR A 111 6.59 -15.59 -2.46
C THR A 111 6.69 -15.60 -0.94
N GLY A 112 5.58 -15.78 -0.21
CA GLY A 112 5.57 -16.02 1.24
C GLY A 112 5.21 -14.81 2.10
N HIS A 113 4.94 -13.64 1.52
CA HIS A 113 4.36 -12.53 2.26
C HIS A 113 2.92 -12.89 2.66
N ARG A 114 2.53 -12.56 3.89
CA ARG A 114 1.20 -12.86 4.44
C ARG A 114 0.38 -11.60 4.64
#